data_AF-A0A536B421-F1
#
_entry.id   AF-A0A536B421-F1
#
_cell.length_a   1.000
_cell.length_b   1.000
_cell.length_c   1.000
_cell.angle_alpha   90.00
_cell.angle_beta   90.00
_cell.angle_gamma   90.00
#
_symmetry.space_group_name_H-M   'P 1'
#
loop_
_entity.id
_entity.type
_entity.pdbx_description
1 polymer ?
#
loop_
_entity_poly.entity_id
_entity_poly.type
_entity_poly.pdbx_seq_one_letter_code
_entity_poly.pdbx_strand_id
1 'polypeptide(L)' 'METAIDVQLLTHTPDPIRVMYVAFRTCYSRFTPQQIWADIESGKITEEKMKTFIFDKLKSGHSSPRTQVYFTFAV' A
#
# COMPACT_ATOMS: atom_id res chain seq x y z
N MET A 1 8.43 39.14 -6.35
CA MET A 1 7.38 38.25 -5.82
C MET A 1 8.10 36.93 -5.54
N GLU A 2 8.32 36.60 -4.28
CA GLU A 2 8.85 35.27 -3.93
C GLU A 2 7.75 34.25 -4.18
N THR A 3 8.03 33.24 -5.00
CA THR A 3 7.10 32.14 -5.24
C THR A 3 7.30 31.12 -4.12
N ALA A 4 6.32 31.01 -3.22
CA ALA A 4 6.30 29.92 -2.24
C ALA A 4 5.94 28.60 -2.93
N ILE A 5 6.57 27.51 -2.51
CA ILE A 5 6.20 26.16 -2.95
C ILE A 5 4.83 25.83 -2.35
N ASP A 6 3.83 25.54 -3.19
CA ASP A 6 2.50 25.07 -2.79
C ASP A 6 2.29 23.66 -3.34
N VAL A 7 2.19 22.67 -2.46
CA VAL A 7 2.00 21.27 -2.85
C VAL A 7 0.75 20.72 -2.19
N GLN A 8 -0.18 20.24 -2.99
CA GLN A 8 -1.46 19.71 -2.52
C GLN A 8 -1.70 18.30 -3.05
N LEU A 9 -2.08 17.38 -2.16
CA LEU A 9 -2.53 16.04 -2.56
C LEU A 9 -3.94 16.15 -3.15
N LEU A 10 -4.09 15.83 -4.43
CA LEU A 10 -5.37 15.88 -5.15
C LEU A 10 -6.17 14.59 -4.99
N THR A 11 -5.50 13.43 -5.12
CA THR A 11 -6.14 12.12 -4.99
C THR A 11 -5.10 11.02 -4.76
N HIS A 12 -5.55 9.86 -4.29
CA HIS A 12 -4.72 8.68 -4.05
C HIS A 12 -5.54 7.38 -4.13
N THR A 13 -4.86 6.25 -4.19
CA THR A 13 -5.50 4.92 -4.06
C THR A 13 -6.24 4.80 -2.73
N PRO A 14 -7.53 4.42 -2.69
CA PRO A 14 -8.24 4.13 -1.44
C PRO A 14 -7.53 3.04 -0.63
N ASP A 15 -7.46 3.21 0.69
CA ASP A 15 -6.80 2.27 1.63
C ASP A 15 -5.43 1.75 1.16
N PRO A 16 -4.45 2.64 0.90
CA PRO A 16 -3.22 2.29 0.20
C PRO A 16 -2.39 1.21 0.92
N ILE A 17 -2.47 1.15 2.25
CA ILE A 17 -1.80 0.11 3.06
C ILE A 17 -2.42 -1.28 2.79
N ARG A 18 -3.75 -1.39 2.72
CA ARG A 18 -4.43 -2.66 2.47
C ARG A 18 -4.13 -3.17 1.06
N VAL A 19 -4.22 -2.27 0.08
CA VAL A 19 -3.90 -2.56 -1.33
C VAL A 19 -2.45 -3.03 -1.46
N MET A 20 -1.50 -2.29 -0.90
CA MET A 20 -0.08 -2.64 -0.93
C MET A 20 0.19 -4.00 -0.27
N TYR A 21 -0.43 -4.25 0.89
CA TYR A 21 -0.27 -5.51 1.60
C TYR A 21 -0.78 -6.69 0.78
N VAL A 22 -1.97 -6.59 0.18
CA VAL A 22 -2.54 -7.63 -0.67
C VAL A 22 -1.68 -7.86 -1.92
N ALA A 23 -1.18 -6.80 -2.55
CA ALA A 23 -0.27 -6.90 -3.69
C ALA A 23 0.99 -7.72 -3.34
N PHE A 24 1.67 -7.38 -2.24
CA PHE A 24 2.83 -8.16 -1.80
C PHE A 24 2.45 -9.60 -1.44
N ARG A 25 1.36 -9.81 -0.68
CA ARG A 25 0.97 -11.14 -0.23
C ARG A 25 0.57 -12.06 -1.38
N THR A 26 0.00 -11.52 -2.45
CA THR A 26 -0.35 -12.29 -3.66
C THR A 26 0.88 -12.96 -4.28
N CYS A 27 2.06 -12.35 -4.18
CA CYS A 27 3.31 -12.92 -4.70
C CYS A 27 3.93 -14.00 -3.79
N TYR A 28 3.57 -14.04 -2.51
CA TYR A 28 4.25 -14.84 -1.48
C TYR A 28 3.32 -15.78 -0.69
N SER A 29 2.05 -15.88 -1.09
CA SER A 29 1.04 -16.62 -0.36
C SER A 29 0.30 -17.59 -1.28
N ARG A 30 -0.12 -18.72 -0.71
CA ARG A 30 -1.04 -19.67 -1.35
C ARG A 30 -2.49 -19.18 -1.39
N PHE A 31 -2.79 -18.08 -0.68
CA PHE A 31 -4.13 -17.50 -0.62
C PHE A 31 -4.36 -16.56 -1.79
N THR A 32 -5.59 -16.56 -2.30
CA THR A 32 -6.02 -15.60 -3.32
C THR A 32 -6.09 -14.18 -2.74
N PRO A 33 -5.99 -13.13 -3.58
CA PRO A 33 -6.17 -11.74 -3.14
C PRO A 33 -7.47 -11.52 -2.35
N GLN A 34 -8.57 -12.17 -2.77
CA GLN A 34 -9.88 -12.07 -2.13
C GLN A 34 -9.90 -12.68 -0.73
N GLN A 35 -9.24 -13.82 -0.53
CA GLN A 35 -9.09 -14.42 0.80
C GLN A 35 -8.26 -13.55 1.73
N ILE A 36 -7.17 -12.97 1.22
CA ILE A 36 -6.33 -12.04 1.99
C ILE A 36 -7.13 -10.80 2.38
N TRP A 37 -7.95 -10.29 1.46
CA TRP A 37 -8.81 -9.14 1.70
C TRP A 37 -9.86 -9.41 2.79
N ALA A 38 -10.53 -10.55 2.74
CA ALA A 38 -11.49 -10.96 3.77
C ALA A 38 -10.84 -11.13 5.16
N ASP A 39 -9.60 -11.62 5.22
CA ASP A 39 -8.82 -11.68 6.47
C ASP A 39 -8.49 -10.28 7.03
N ILE A 40 -8.38 -9.26 6.19
CA ILE A 40 -8.21 -7.86 6.62
C ILE A 40 -9.54 -7.29 7.13
N GLU A 41 -10.63 -7.48 6.38
CA GLU A 41 -11.97 -6.97 6.74
C GLU A 41 -12.50 -7.59 8.02
N SER A 42 -12.20 -8.86 8.28
CA SER A 42 -12.55 -9.54 9.53
C SER A 42 -11.69 -9.10 10.74
N GLY A 43 -10.68 -8.25 10.54
CA GLY A 43 -9.78 -7.78 11.61
C GLY A 43 -8.73 -8.81 12.05
N LYS A 44 -8.68 -9.99 11.43
CA LYS A 44 -7.67 -11.02 11.70
C LYS A 44 -6.26 -10.52 11.37
N ILE A 45 -6.13 -9.63 10.38
CA ILE A 45 -4.90 -8.93 10.03
C ILE A 45 -5.02 -7.46 10.43
N THR A 46 -4.26 -7.05 11.43
CA THR A 46 -4.23 -5.66 11.91
C THR A 46 -3.43 -4.77 10.97
N GLU A 47 -3.71 -3.46 10.99
CA GLU A 47 -2.97 -2.47 10.21
C GLU A 47 -1.47 -2.45 10.55
N GLU A 48 -1.13 -2.60 11.83
CA GLU A 48 0.26 -2.66 12.28
C GLU A 48 1.01 -3.86 11.67
N LYS A 49 0.37 -5.04 11.65
CA LYS A 49 0.94 -6.23 10.98
C LYS A 49 1.15 -5.99 9.48
N MET A 50 0.22 -5.29 8.82
CA MET A 50 0.37 -4.93 7.40
C MET A 50 1.56 -4.01 7.18
N LYS A 51 1.69 -2.95 7.97
CA LYS A 51 2.80 -1.99 7.89
C LYS A 51 4.15 -2.67 8.08
N THR A 52 4.31 -3.45 9.16
CA THR A 52 5.56 -4.16 9.44
C THR A 52 5.96 -5.06 8.27
N PHE A 53 5.01 -5.84 7.75
CA PHE A 53 5.27 -6.70 6.60
C PHE A 53 5.68 -5.92 5.34
N ILE A 54 4.99 -4.82 5.02
CA ILE A 54 5.32 -3.96 3.86
C ILE A 54 6.74 -3.39 4.03
N PHE A 55 7.07 -2.80 5.17
CA PHE A 55 8.39 -2.20 5.41
C PHE A 55 9.52 -3.23 5.30
N ASP A 56 9.32 -4.45 5.79
CA ASP A 56 10.31 -5.51 5.63
C ASP A 56 10.47 -5.94 4.17
N LYS A 57 9.37 -5.99 3.40
CA LYS A 57 9.46 -6.32 1.97
C LYS A 57 10.07 -5.21 1.13
N LEU A 58 9.86 -3.94 1.48
CA LEU A 58 10.50 -2.82 0.79
C LEU A 58 12.03 -2.87 0.86
N LYS A 59 12.62 -3.45 1.93
CA LYS A 59 14.07 -3.64 2.06
C LYS A 59 14.64 -4.68 1.08
N SER A 60 13.80 -5.59 0.58
CA SER A 60 14.24 -6.72 -0.27
C SER A 60 14.46 -6.36 -1.75
N GLY A 61 14.19 -5.12 -2.15
CA GLY A 61 14.31 -4.67 -3.54
C GLY A 61 13.18 -5.14 -4.47
N HIS A 62 12.22 -5.95 -3.99
CA HIS A 62 11.04 -6.35 -4.75
C HIS A 62 10.09 -5.16 -4.95
N SER A 63 10.25 -4.49 -6.10
CA SER A 63 9.65 -3.20 -6.38
C SER A 63 8.28 -3.27 -7.05
N SER A 64 7.94 -4.40 -7.71
CA SER A 64 6.73 -4.49 -8.54
C SER A 64 5.42 -4.35 -7.76
N PRO A 65 5.26 -4.79 -6.50
CA PRO A 65 4.00 -4.59 -5.78
C PRO A 65 3.74 -3.11 -5.46
N ARG A 66 4.77 -2.26 -5.49
CA ARG A 66 4.64 -0.81 -5.24
C ARG A 66 3.81 -0.10 -6.30
N THR A 67 3.71 -0.65 -7.50
CA THR A 67 2.99 -0.03 -8.61
C THR A 67 1.47 -0.09 -8.47
N GLN A 68 0.97 -0.86 -7.48
CA GLN A 68 -0.46 -0.99 -7.21
C GLN A 68 -1.05 0.21 -6.45
N VAL A 69 -0.22 1.14 -5.99
CA VAL A 69 -0.62 2.34 -5.25
C VAL A 69 -0.13 3.59 -5.97
N TYR A 70 -0.99 4.60 -6.05
CA TYR A 70 -0.71 5.89 -6.68
C TYR A 70 -1.10 7.06 -5.77
N PHE A 71 -0.45 8.19 -6.01
CA PHE A 71 -0.73 9.49 -5.41
C PHE A 71 -0.61 10.56 -6.49
N THR A 72 -1.49 11.56 -6.47
CA THR A 72 -1.50 12.67 -7.42
C THR A 72 -1.38 13.99 -6.65
N PHE A 73 -0.39 14.81 -7.02
CA PHE A 73 -0.12 16.09 -6.37
C PHE A 73 -0.27 17.24 -7.38
N ALA A 74 -0.82 18.37 -6.94
CA ALA A 74 -0.59 19.67 -7.54
C ALA A 74 0.66 20.30 -6.91
N VAL A 75 1.50 20.95 -7.71
CA VAL A 75 2.82 21.52 -7.34
C VAL A 75 2.98 22.88 -8.00
#